data_AF-A0A7J0F753-F1
#
_entry.id   AF-A0A7J0F753-F1
#
_cell.length_a   1.000
_cell.length_b   1.000
_cell.length_c   1.000
_cell.angle_alpha   90.00
_cell.angle_beta   90.00
_cell.angle_gamma   90.00
#
_symmetry.space_group_name_H-M   'P 1'
#
loop_
_entity.id
_entity.type
_entity.pdbx_description
1 polymer ?
#
loop_
_entity_poly.entity_id
_entity_poly.type
_entity_poly.pdbx_seq_one_letter_code
_entity_poly.pdbx_strand_id
1 'polypeptide(L)'
;MPKKMGVNSKAEAARALKTATESERKERALREKEDQYWRDAEGAKSRAAKKREEEAEKRAEAAARKAEARRIAEQEEKELEKVTRKPDKKATRVSIPVPKVTEAELQRRREEEQAQMQKRAEEAKRQKSRTQGEDEYEKIVLVENTNRDDSMIEARTVEDAIAQMTVADSLPVDRHPERRLKASFKAFEEAELPRLKEEKPGLTHNQYKDMVWKLWKKSPDNPLNQCNISKSVGKSQVENFFSKIVE
;
A
#
# COMPACT_ATOMS: atom_id res chain seq x y z
N MET A 1 -42.69 43.42 -8.44
CA MET A 1 -42.40 41.98 -8.24
C MET A 1 -41.22 41.84 -7.28
N PRO A 2 -41.37 41.16 -6.14
CA PRO A 2 -40.28 40.99 -5.17
C PRO A 2 -39.27 39.95 -5.67
N LYS A 3 -37.97 40.26 -5.64
CA LYS A 3 -36.89 39.32 -5.98
C LYS A 3 -36.82 38.22 -4.90
N LYS A 4 -36.81 36.95 -5.33
CA LYS A 4 -36.73 35.78 -4.43
C LYS A 4 -35.36 35.77 -3.73
N MET A 5 -35.30 36.29 -2.50
CA MET A 5 -34.13 36.25 -1.61
C MET A 5 -33.94 34.86 -0.97
N GLY A 6 -33.95 33.81 -1.80
CA GLY A 6 -33.65 32.45 -1.36
C GLY A 6 -32.20 32.13 -1.70
N VAL A 7 -31.35 32.00 -0.69
CA VAL A 7 -29.98 31.52 -0.86
C VAL A 7 -29.99 30.14 -1.52
N ASN A 8 -29.21 29.98 -2.60
CA ASN A 8 -29.15 28.74 -3.35
C ASN A 8 -28.52 27.63 -2.50
N SER A 9 -29.28 26.59 -2.19
CA SER A 9 -28.84 25.44 -1.37
C SER A 9 -27.52 24.81 -1.85
N LYS A 10 -27.23 24.84 -3.16
CA LYS A 10 -25.93 24.37 -3.71
C LYS A 10 -24.76 25.30 -3.34
N ALA A 11 -25.01 26.61 -3.29
CA ALA A 11 -24.02 27.59 -2.89
C ALA A 11 -23.71 27.51 -1.38
N GLU A 12 -24.72 27.24 -0.54
CA GLU A 12 -24.52 26.99 0.88
C GLU A 12 -23.75 25.70 1.14
N ALA A 13 -24.08 24.60 0.43
CA ALA A 13 -23.33 23.35 0.53
C ALA A 13 -21.85 23.51 0.10
N ALA A 14 -21.59 24.28 -0.96
CA ALA A 14 -20.22 24.57 -1.39
C ALA A 14 -19.45 25.42 -0.37
N ARG A 15 -20.12 26.37 0.31
CA ARG A 15 -19.52 27.15 1.40
C ARG A 15 -19.25 26.26 2.62
N ALA A 16 -20.18 25.39 3.00
CA ALA A 16 -20.03 24.46 4.11
C ALA A 16 -18.87 23.47 3.91
N LEU A 17 -18.67 22.96 2.69
CA LEU A 17 -17.51 22.10 2.37
C LEU A 17 -16.20 22.86 2.48
N LYS A 18 -16.15 24.10 1.97
CA LYS A 18 -14.95 24.94 2.10
C LYS A 18 -14.62 25.22 3.56
N THR A 19 -15.61 25.57 4.37
CA THR A 19 -15.40 25.81 5.80
C THR A 19 -14.98 24.55 6.54
N ALA A 20 -15.53 23.38 6.19
CA ALA A 20 -15.12 22.10 6.79
C ALA A 20 -13.68 21.72 6.45
N THR A 21 -13.28 21.86 5.18
CA THR A 21 -11.88 21.60 4.77
C THR A 21 -10.91 22.60 5.40
N GLU A 22 -11.34 23.85 5.58
CA GLU A 22 -10.53 24.86 6.24
C GLU A 22 -10.41 24.59 7.74
N SER A 23 -11.48 24.11 8.40
CA SER A 23 -11.41 23.70 9.81
C SER A 23 -10.54 22.47 10.01
N GLU A 24 -10.63 21.45 9.16
CA GLU A 24 -9.76 20.27 9.22
C GLU A 24 -8.28 20.63 9.01
N ARG A 25 -8.00 21.55 8.08
CA ARG A 25 -6.63 22.05 7.86
C ARG A 25 -6.12 22.82 9.09
N LYS A 26 -6.97 23.66 9.69
CA LYS A 26 -6.62 24.40 10.92
C LYS A 26 -6.42 23.46 12.10
N GLU A 27 -7.25 22.44 12.25
CA GLU A 27 -7.13 21.43 13.30
C GLU A 27 -5.85 20.61 13.14
N ARG A 28 -5.51 20.19 11.91
CA ARG A 28 -4.24 19.53 11.62
C ARG A 28 -3.05 20.43 11.95
N ALA A 29 -3.09 21.69 11.52
CA ALA A 29 -2.02 22.65 11.82
C ALA A 29 -1.91 22.95 13.32
N LEU A 30 -3.02 22.97 14.06
CA LEU A 30 -3.03 23.11 15.52
C LEU A 30 -2.43 21.88 16.19
N ARG A 31 -2.81 20.68 15.76
CA ARG A 31 -2.25 19.43 16.26
C ARG A 31 -0.76 19.31 15.98
N GLU A 32 -0.31 19.66 14.78
CA GLU A 32 1.12 19.68 14.45
C GLU A 32 1.89 20.69 15.29
N LYS A 33 1.31 21.86 15.58
CA LYS A 33 1.91 22.86 16.49
C LYS A 33 1.95 22.38 17.92
N GLU A 34 0.92 21.69 18.39
CA GLU A 34 0.87 21.08 19.72
C GLU A 34 1.91 19.95 19.82
N ASP A 35 1.98 19.06 18.82
CA ASP A 35 2.98 18.00 18.74
C ASP A 35 4.41 18.56 18.66
N GLN A 36 4.60 19.68 17.97
CA GLN A 36 5.88 20.41 17.95
C GLN A 36 6.19 21.02 19.31
N TYR A 37 5.21 21.69 19.94
CA TYR A 37 5.37 22.26 21.27
C TYR A 37 5.73 21.20 22.31
N TRP A 38 5.09 20.02 22.27
CA TRP A 38 5.43 18.90 23.13
C TRP A 38 6.82 18.32 22.83
N ARG A 39 7.22 18.22 21.55
CA ARG A 39 8.58 17.79 21.18
C ARG A 39 9.66 18.76 21.65
N ASP A 40 9.43 20.06 21.52
CA ASP A 40 10.37 21.08 21.97
C ASP A 40 10.43 21.15 23.51
N ALA A 41 9.31 20.90 24.18
CA ALA A 41 9.23 20.80 25.65
C ALA A 41 9.92 19.55 26.21
N GLU A 42 9.87 18.41 25.51
CA GLU A 42 10.67 17.22 25.85
C GLU A 42 12.18 17.45 25.69
N GLY A 43 12.57 18.45 24.89
CA GLY A 43 13.95 18.83 24.67
C GLY A 43 14.78 17.76 23.94
N ALA A 44 16.08 18.00 23.83
CA ALA A 44 16.97 17.03 23.20
C ALA A 44 17.07 15.76 24.07
N LYS A 45 16.61 14.62 23.54
CA LYS A 45 16.86 13.29 24.13
C LYS A 45 18.33 13.18 24.54
N SER A 46 18.58 12.76 25.79
CA SER A 46 19.94 12.60 26.30
C SER A 46 20.76 11.65 25.43
N ARG A 47 22.09 11.80 25.43
CA ARG A 47 22.99 10.90 24.67
C ARG A 47 22.77 9.41 25.01
N ALA A 48 22.39 9.12 26.25
CA ALA A 48 22.04 7.77 26.71
C ALA A 48 20.70 7.28 26.11
N ALA A 49 19.69 8.14 26.03
CA ALA A 49 18.42 7.80 25.39
C ALA A 49 18.59 7.56 23.87
N LYS A 50 19.37 8.41 23.19
CA LYS A 50 19.71 8.22 21.76
C LYS A 50 20.45 6.90 21.52
N LYS A 51 21.43 6.57 22.35
CA LYS A 51 22.16 5.30 22.25
C LYS A 51 21.26 4.09 22.47
N ARG A 52 20.28 4.19 23.38
CA ARG A 52 19.32 3.11 23.64
C ARG A 52 18.33 2.93 22.48
N GLU A 53 17.91 4.01 21.84
CA GLU A 53 17.04 3.99 20.65
C GLU A 53 17.76 3.38 19.44
N GLU A 54 19.00 3.79 19.17
CA GLU A 54 19.84 3.22 18.11
C GLU A 54 20.15 1.72 18.33
N GLU A 55 20.44 1.31 19.56
CA GLU A 55 20.66 -0.10 19.89
C GLU A 55 19.37 -0.92 19.75
N ALA A 56 18.22 -0.34 20.12
CA ALA A 56 16.91 -0.98 19.93
C ALA A 56 16.55 -1.11 18.45
N GLU A 57 16.82 -0.08 17.64
CA GLU A 57 16.62 -0.08 16.20
C GLU A 57 17.52 -1.12 15.52
N LYS A 58 18.81 -1.15 15.84
CA LYS A 58 19.74 -2.15 15.33
C LYS A 58 19.37 -3.58 15.74
N ARG A 59 18.84 -3.77 16.96
CA ARG A 59 18.34 -5.06 17.43
C ARG A 59 17.05 -5.46 16.71
N ALA A 60 16.17 -4.52 16.43
CA ALA A 60 14.94 -4.74 15.69
C ALA A 60 15.24 -5.08 14.22
N GLU A 61 16.16 -4.37 13.57
CA GLU A 61 16.61 -4.65 12.20
C GLU A 61 17.28 -6.04 12.11
N ALA A 62 18.16 -6.37 13.06
CA ALA A 62 18.77 -7.71 13.12
C ALA A 62 17.73 -8.82 13.34
N ALA A 63 16.71 -8.56 14.17
CA ALA A 63 15.60 -9.50 14.37
C ALA A 63 14.73 -9.64 13.11
N ALA A 64 14.46 -8.55 12.40
CA ALA A 64 13.72 -8.55 11.14
C ALA A 64 14.47 -9.32 10.05
N ARG A 65 15.78 -9.05 9.87
CA ARG A 65 16.64 -9.76 8.92
C ARG A 65 16.73 -11.26 9.26
N LYS A 66 16.81 -11.61 10.54
CA LYS A 66 16.81 -13.02 10.99
C LYS A 66 15.45 -13.69 10.75
N ALA A 67 14.34 -12.98 10.96
CA ALA A 67 13.00 -13.48 10.70
C ALA A 67 12.77 -13.72 9.19
N GLU A 68 13.23 -12.80 8.35
CA GLU A 68 13.17 -12.96 6.90
C GLU A 68 14.03 -14.14 6.42
N ALA A 69 15.27 -14.25 6.90
CA ALA A 69 16.15 -15.38 6.60
C ALA A 69 15.54 -16.72 7.04
N ARG A 70 14.90 -16.76 8.22
CA ARG A 70 14.19 -17.95 8.70
C ARG A 70 12.98 -18.29 7.83
N ARG A 71 12.23 -17.27 7.37
CA ARG A 71 11.10 -17.47 6.46
C ARG A 71 11.54 -18.07 5.13
N ILE A 72 12.67 -17.60 4.59
CA ILE A 72 13.26 -18.13 3.35
C ILE A 72 13.71 -19.57 3.56
N ALA A 73 14.44 -19.87 4.65
CA ALA A 73 14.88 -21.23 4.95
C ALA A 73 13.71 -22.21 5.15
N GLU A 74 12.63 -21.78 5.81
CA GLU A 74 11.42 -22.60 5.97
C GLU A 74 10.70 -22.83 4.63
N GLN A 75 10.72 -21.85 3.71
CA GLN A 75 10.22 -22.04 2.35
C GLN A 75 11.06 -23.06 1.58
N GLU A 76 12.38 -22.97 1.66
CA GLU A 76 13.30 -23.93 1.04
C GLU A 76 13.13 -25.35 1.61
N GLU A 77 12.98 -25.47 2.94
CA GLU A 77 12.72 -26.76 3.60
C GLU A 77 11.37 -27.35 3.19
N LYS A 78 10.33 -26.53 3.06
CA LYS A 78 9.01 -26.99 2.56
C LYS A 78 9.07 -27.43 1.09
N GLU A 79 9.83 -26.74 0.24
CA GLU A 79 10.03 -27.18 -1.14
C GLU A 79 10.82 -28.49 -1.19
N LEU A 80 11.84 -28.64 -0.34
CA LEU A 80 12.60 -29.88 -0.21
C LEU A 80 11.74 -31.02 0.37
N GLU A 81 10.87 -30.73 1.33
CA GLU A 81 9.90 -31.68 1.90
C GLU A 81 8.89 -32.11 0.84
N LYS A 82 8.38 -31.20 0.00
CA LYS A 82 7.51 -31.56 -1.13
C LYS A 82 8.21 -32.47 -2.14
N VAL A 83 9.48 -32.23 -2.42
CA VAL A 83 10.27 -33.07 -3.34
C VAL A 83 10.61 -34.43 -2.72
N THR A 84 10.84 -34.50 -1.40
CA THR A 84 11.20 -35.74 -0.69
C THR A 84 9.97 -36.56 -0.25
N ARG A 85 8.83 -35.92 -0.01
CA ARG A 85 7.54 -36.55 0.29
C ARG A 85 6.92 -37.08 -1.00
N LYS A 86 7.46 -38.21 -1.47
CA LYS A 86 6.79 -39.05 -2.46
C LYS A 86 5.46 -39.56 -1.90
N PRO A 87 4.37 -39.60 -2.70
CA PRO A 87 3.13 -40.25 -2.30
C PRO A 87 3.35 -41.76 -2.08
N ASP A 88 2.59 -42.31 -1.15
CA ASP A 88 2.63 -43.64 -0.53
C ASP A 88 3.48 -44.76 -1.15
N LYS A 89 4.33 -45.33 -0.28
CA LYS A 89 5.05 -46.59 -0.48
C LYS A 89 4.11 -47.79 -0.27
N LYS A 90 3.36 -48.15 -1.31
CA LYS A 90 2.93 -49.55 -1.54
C LYS A 90 3.25 -49.99 -2.96
N ALA A 91 4.48 -49.77 -3.39
CA ALA A 91 5.17 -50.58 -4.40
C ALA A 91 6.65 -50.25 -4.31
N THR A 92 7.50 -51.29 -4.35
CA THR A 92 8.96 -51.17 -4.46
C THR A 92 9.71 -50.95 -3.14
N ARG A 93 9.50 -51.87 -2.18
CA ARG A 93 10.59 -52.37 -1.33
C ARG A 93 11.35 -53.44 -2.10
N VAL A 94 11.93 -53.09 -3.26
CA VAL A 94 13.01 -53.88 -3.83
C VAL A 94 14.26 -53.23 -3.30
N SER A 95 14.91 -53.94 -2.39
CA SER A 95 16.28 -53.71 -1.95
C SER A 95 17.16 -53.50 -3.17
N ILE A 96 17.40 -52.24 -3.54
CA ILE A 96 18.50 -51.88 -4.42
C ILE A 96 19.76 -52.29 -3.64
N PRO A 97 20.59 -53.21 -4.16
CA PRO A 97 21.86 -53.51 -3.52
C PRO A 97 22.66 -52.22 -3.50
N VAL A 98 22.88 -51.64 -2.32
CA VAL A 98 23.83 -50.54 -2.17
C VAL A 98 25.17 -51.13 -2.64
N PRO A 99 25.75 -50.64 -3.75
CA PRO A 99 27.03 -51.15 -4.22
C PRO A 99 28.02 -50.98 -3.08
N LYS A 100 28.71 -52.05 -2.69
CA LYS A 100 29.78 -51.97 -1.70
C LYS A 100 30.92 -51.19 -2.36
N VAL A 101 30.89 -49.87 -2.17
CA VAL A 101 31.91 -48.95 -2.65
C VAL A 101 33.20 -49.31 -1.91
N THR A 102 34.22 -49.73 -2.66
CA THR A 102 35.52 -50.02 -2.07
C THR A 102 36.14 -48.74 -1.51
N GLU A 103 36.99 -48.85 -0.49
CA GLU A 103 37.59 -47.70 0.18
C GLU A 103 38.33 -46.75 -0.80
N ALA A 104 38.93 -47.30 -1.84
CA ALA A 104 39.56 -46.56 -2.93
C ALA A 104 38.58 -45.67 -3.72
N GLU A 105 37.35 -46.12 -3.94
CA GLU A 105 36.33 -45.37 -4.67
C GLU A 105 35.69 -44.28 -3.80
N LEU A 106 35.62 -44.49 -2.47
CA LEU A 106 35.26 -43.46 -1.49
C LEU A 106 36.32 -42.35 -1.38
N GLN A 107 37.61 -42.71 -1.38
CA GLN A 107 38.71 -41.75 -1.39
C GLN A 107 38.71 -40.91 -2.67
N ARG A 108 38.60 -41.56 -3.84
CA ARG A 108 38.53 -40.87 -5.12
C ARG A 108 37.35 -39.90 -5.21
N ARG A 109 36.18 -40.29 -4.69
CA ARG A 109 34.99 -39.42 -4.66
C ARG A 109 35.16 -38.22 -3.74
N ARG A 110 35.81 -38.39 -2.57
CA ARG A 110 36.15 -37.28 -1.67
C ARG A 110 37.16 -36.31 -2.29
N GLU A 111 38.15 -36.83 -3.00
CA GLU A 111 39.13 -36.01 -3.71
C GLU A 111 38.49 -35.23 -4.86
N GLU A 112 37.60 -35.88 -5.64
CA GLU A 112 36.82 -35.22 -6.70
C GLU A 112 35.89 -34.13 -6.13
N GLU A 113 35.23 -34.37 -4.99
CA GLU A 113 34.40 -33.37 -4.29
C GLU A 113 35.22 -32.20 -3.75
N GLN A 114 36.39 -32.46 -3.14
CA GLN A 114 37.31 -31.41 -2.67
C GLN A 114 37.86 -30.60 -3.84
N ALA A 115 38.24 -31.24 -4.94
CA ALA A 115 38.71 -30.56 -6.15
C ALA A 115 37.60 -29.70 -6.78
N GLN A 116 36.35 -30.17 -6.81
CA GLN A 116 35.22 -29.36 -7.26
C GLN A 116 34.95 -28.17 -6.33
N MET A 117 35.05 -28.36 -5.01
CA MET A 117 34.88 -27.28 -4.04
C MET A 117 35.99 -26.21 -4.19
N GLN A 118 37.23 -26.64 -4.42
CA GLN A 118 38.35 -25.72 -4.69
C GLN A 118 38.15 -24.95 -6.01
N LYS A 119 37.74 -25.63 -7.09
CA LYS A 119 37.42 -24.97 -8.35
C LYS A 119 36.28 -23.95 -8.22
N ARG A 120 35.22 -24.28 -7.48
CA ARG A 120 34.13 -23.34 -7.18
C ARG A 120 34.60 -22.16 -6.33
N ALA A 121 35.46 -22.40 -5.35
CA ALA A 121 36.02 -21.34 -4.51
C ALA A 121 36.95 -20.41 -5.32
N GLU A 122 37.74 -20.95 -6.24
CA GLU A 122 38.59 -20.18 -7.15
C GLU A 122 37.74 -19.37 -8.15
N GLU A 123 36.69 -19.97 -8.71
CA GLU A 123 35.77 -19.28 -9.61
C GLU A 123 35.00 -18.17 -8.87
N ALA A 124 34.57 -18.40 -7.63
CA ALA A 124 33.94 -17.38 -6.80
C ALA A 124 34.90 -16.22 -6.48
N LYS A 125 36.19 -16.52 -6.20
CA LYS A 125 37.23 -15.49 -6.05
C LYS A 125 37.45 -14.71 -7.34
N ARG A 126 37.48 -15.39 -8.49
CA ARG A 126 37.64 -14.78 -9.82
C ARG A 126 36.44 -13.92 -10.23
N GLN A 127 35.23 -14.33 -9.86
CA GLN A 127 34.03 -13.51 -10.04
C GLN A 127 34.08 -12.28 -9.13
N LYS A 128 34.42 -12.45 -7.85
CA LYS A 128 34.54 -11.33 -6.91
C LYS A 128 35.60 -10.30 -7.31
N SER A 129 36.73 -10.73 -7.88
CA SER A 129 37.73 -9.81 -8.42
C SER A 129 37.27 -9.09 -9.70
N ARG A 130 36.37 -9.70 -10.49
CA ARG A 130 35.76 -9.05 -11.67
C ARG A 130 34.72 -8.03 -11.27
N THR A 131 33.86 -8.35 -10.30
CA THR A 131 32.83 -7.42 -9.81
C THR A 131 33.41 -6.26 -9.02
N GLN A 132 34.55 -6.44 -8.34
CA GLN A 132 35.19 -5.37 -7.59
C GLN A 132 35.52 -4.13 -8.46
N GLY A 133 35.90 -4.32 -9.73
CA GLY A 133 36.13 -3.20 -10.65
C GLY A 133 34.85 -2.50 -11.12
N GLU A 134 33.73 -3.22 -11.15
CA GLU A 134 32.41 -2.69 -11.51
C GLU A 134 31.79 -1.93 -10.33
N ASP A 135 31.89 -2.47 -9.10
CA ASP A 135 31.44 -1.83 -7.86
C ASP A 135 32.22 -0.54 -7.57
N GLU A 136 33.53 -0.53 -7.83
CA GLU A 136 34.38 0.67 -7.70
C GLU A 136 34.04 1.72 -8.76
N TYR A 137 33.70 1.31 -10.00
CA TYR A 137 33.26 2.21 -11.06
C TYR A 137 31.86 2.78 -10.79
N GLU A 138 30.91 1.94 -10.34
CA GLU A 138 29.60 2.35 -9.87
C GLU A 138 29.76 3.41 -8.79
N LYS A 139 30.62 3.16 -7.80
CA LYS A 139 30.85 4.11 -6.70
C LYS A 139 31.41 5.44 -7.18
N ILE A 140 32.23 5.48 -8.22
CA ILE A 140 32.79 6.73 -8.79
C ILE A 140 31.75 7.47 -9.63
N VAL A 141 30.91 6.74 -10.38
CA VAL A 141 29.88 7.32 -11.27
C VAL A 141 28.63 7.74 -10.48
N LEU A 142 28.28 7.02 -9.42
CA LEU A 142 27.18 7.31 -8.49
C LEU A 142 27.54 8.34 -7.41
N VAL A 143 28.77 8.88 -7.40
CA VAL A 143 29.03 10.06 -6.57
C VAL A 143 28.22 11.21 -7.17
N GLU A 144 27.08 11.49 -6.57
CA GLU A 144 26.22 12.59 -6.95
C GLU A 144 27.02 13.90 -6.93
N ASN A 145 26.99 14.61 -8.05
CA ASN A 145 27.70 15.87 -8.19
C ASN A 145 26.92 16.96 -7.45
N THR A 146 27.29 17.18 -6.20
CA THR A 146 26.66 18.16 -5.29
C THR A 146 26.75 19.61 -5.78
N ASN A 147 27.53 19.90 -6.83
CA ASN A 147 27.57 21.23 -7.45
C ASN A 147 26.40 21.48 -8.42
N ARG A 148 25.57 20.47 -8.71
CA ARG A 148 24.36 20.55 -9.55
C ARG A 148 23.07 20.23 -8.78
N ASP A 149 23.15 20.20 -7.47
CA ASP A 149 22.01 19.87 -6.63
C ASP A 149 21.06 21.08 -6.52
N ASP A 150 20.00 21.08 -7.33
CA ASP A 150 18.93 22.09 -7.32
C ASP A 150 18.00 21.94 -6.09
N SER A 151 18.33 21.05 -5.13
CA SER A 151 17.57 20.90 -3.88
C SER A 151 17.73 22.08 -2.93
N MET A 152 18.74 22.94 -3.13
CA MET A 152 18.87 24.21 -2.41
C MET A 152 17.93 25.26 -3.00
N ILE A 153 16.78 25.41 -2.36
CA ILE A 153 15.78 26.45 -2.66
C ILE A 153 16.32 27.80 -2.17
N GLU A 154 17.07 28.51 -3.02
CA GLU A 154 17.54 29.87 -2.75
C GLU A 154 16.42 30.90 -3.01
N ALA A 155 15.62 31.19 -1.99
CA ALA A 155 14.64 32.28 -2.06
C ALA A 155 15.20 33.57 -1.43
N ARG A 156 15.20 34.66 -2.20
CA ARG A 156 15.66 35.99 -1.72
C ARG A 156 14.55 36.84 -1.09
N THR A 157 13.29 36.45 -1.27
CA THR A 157 12.11 37.13 -0.71
C THR A 157 11.12 36.12 -0.13
N VAL A 158 10.25 36.58 0.77
CA VAL A 158 9.29 35.73 1.48
C VAL A 158 8.27 35.12 0.51
N GLU A 159 7.79 35.89 -0.45
CA GLU A 159 6.84 35.43 -1.47
C GLU A 159 7.43 34.35 -2.39
N ASP A 160 8.73 34.46 -2.72
CA ASP A 160 9.42 33.50 -3.59
C ASP A 160 9.68 32.17 -2.87
N ALA A 161 9.98 32.23 -1.56
CA ALA A 161 10.06 31.04 -0.70
C ALA A 161 8.73 30.29 -0.65
N ILE A 162 7.61 31.02 -0.53
CA ILE A 162 6.28 30.43 -0.49
C ILE A 162 5.93 29.77 -1.83
N ALA A 163 6.23 30.41 -2.95
CA ALA A 163 5.94 29.86 -4.28
C ALA A 163 6.73 28.56 -4.55
N GLN A 164 8.02 28.51 -4.17
CA GLN A 164 8.87 27.35 -4.41
C GLN A 164 8.58 26.18 -3.45
N MET A 165 8.06 26.44 -2.24
CA MET A 165 7.63 25.40 -1.30
C MET A 165 6.24 24.81 -1.61
N THR A 166 5.44 25.43 -2.48
CA THR A 166 4.13 24.88 -2.86
C THR A 166 4.26 23.74 -3.87
N VAL A 167 4.39 22.50 -3.37
CA VAL A 167 4.24 21.29 -4.18
C VAL A 167 2.79 21.23 -4.68
N ALA A 168 2.61 21.37 -5.99
CA ALA A 168 1.30 21.24 -6.61
C ALA A 168 0.83 19.77 -6.54
N ASP A 169 0.14 19.41 -5.45
CA ASP A 169 -0.68 18.20 -5.36
C ASP A 169 -1.75 18.25 -6.47
N SER A 170 -1.40 17.69 -7.62
CA SER A 170 -2.21 17.69 -8.84
C SER A 170 -2.55 16.27 -9.26
N LEU A 171 -3.01 15.44 -8.32
CA LEU A 171 -3.94 14.39 -8.71
C LEU A 171 -5.34 15.02 -8.82
N PRO A 172 -5.97 14.99 -10.01
CA PRO A 172 -7.23 15.67 -10.22
C PRO A 172 -8.31 14.97 -9.41
N VAL A 173 -8.77 15.62 -8.35
CA VAL A 173 -10.03 15.29 -7.68
C VAL A 173 -11.12 15.32 -8.77
N ASP A 174 -11.64 14.14 -9.14
CA ASP A 174 -12.68 14.01 -10.17
C ASP A 174 -13.93 14.78 -9.75
N ARG A 175 -14.04 15.96 -10.34
CA ARG A 175 -14.99 17.00 -10.02
C ARG A 175 -16.36 16.80 -10.68
N HIS A 176 -16.60 15.64 -11.32
CA HIS A 176 -17.77 15.44 -12.18
C HIS A 176 -18.79 14.47 -11.57
N PRO A 177 -19.83 14.96 -10.87
CA PRO A 177 -20.94 14.12 -10.44
C PRO A 177 -21.63 13.41 -11.63
N GLU A 178 -21.60 14.01 -12.82
CA GLU A 178 -22.16 13.43 -14.05
C GLU A 178 -21.39 12.21 -14.56
N ARG A 179 -20.06 12.17 -14.36
CA ARG A 179 -19.23 11.01 -14.72
C ARG A 179 -19.40 9.87 -13.73
N ARG A 180 -19.52 10.18 -12.43
CA ARG A 180 -19.86 9.21 -11.39
C ARG A 180 -21.24 8.58 -11.58
N LEU A 181 -22.23 9.36 -12.04
CA LEU A 181 -23.57 8.85 -12.33
C LEU A 181 -23.56 7.80 -13.45
N LYS A 182 -22.84 8.07 -14.55
CA LYS A 182 -22.69 7.12 -15.66
C LYS A 182 -21.83 5.90 -15.30
N ALA A 183 -20.75 6.11 -14.54
CA ALA A 183 -19.87 5.02 -14.10
C ALA A 183 -20.56 4.08 -13.10
N SER A 184 -21.26 4.63 -12.10
CA SER A 184 -22.03 3.84 -11.12
C SER A 184 -23.20 3.09 -11.79
N PHE A 185 -23.91 3.73 -12.73
CA PHE A 185 -24.95 3.06 -13.49
C PHE A 185 -24.39 1.90 -14.33
N LYS A 186 -23.26 2.09 -15.01
CA LYS A 186 -22.63 1.04 -15.81
C LYS A 186 -22.15 -0.14 -14.95
N ALA A 187 -21.54 0.13 -13.80
CA ALA A 187 -21.12 -0.92 -12.86
C ALA A 187 -22.32 -1.72 -12.31
N PHE A 188 -23.42 -1.04 -12.01
CA PHE A 188 -24.66 -1.69 -11.56
C PHE A 188 -25.35 -2.46 -12.69
N GLU A 189 -25.33 -1.93 -13.92
CA GLU A 189 -25.86 -2.60 -15.11
C GLU A 189 -25.10 -3.91 -15.39
N GLU A 190 -23.77 -3.92 -15.32
CA GLU A 190 -22.97 -5.13 -15.54
C GLU A 190 -23.18 -6.20 -14.44
N ALA A 191 -23.45 -5.79 -13.20
CA ALA A 191 -23.71 -6.71 -12.09
C ALA A 191 -25.14 -7.29 -12.10
N GLU A 192 -26.15 -6.48 -12.44
CA GLU A 192 -27.56 -6.87 -12.35
C GLU A 192 -28.11 -7.44 -13.66
N LEU A 193 -27.55 -7.09 -14.83
CA LEU A 193 -27.98 -7.67 -16.10
C LEU A 193 -27.89 -9.21 -16.15
N PRO A 194 -26.82 -9.86 -15.67
CA PRO A 194 -26.74 -11.32 -15.64
C PRO A 194 -27.79 -11.94 -14.71
N ARG A 195 -27.96 -11.36 -13.50
CA ARG A 195 -28.97 -11.82 -12.52
C ARG A 195 -30.38 -11.74 -13.07
N LEU A 196 -30.74 -10.62 -13.69
CA LEU A 196 -32.07 -10.44 -14.27
C LEU A 196 -32.34 -11.34 -15.48
N LYS A 197 -31.30 -11.69 -16.24
CA LYS A 197 -31.41 -12.66 -17.35
C LYS A 197 -31.64 -14.08 -16.84
N GLU A 198 -31.06 -14.45 -15.70
CA GLU A 198 -31.27 -15.75 -15.05
C GLU A 198 -32.66 -15.86 -14.39
N GLU A 199 -33.12 -14.81 -13.71
CA GLU A 199 -34.42 -14.83 -13.01
C GLU A 199 -35.63 -14.78 -13.95
N LYS A 200 -35.50 -14.06 -15.08
CA LYS A 200 -36.58 -13.86 -16.04
C LYS A 200 -36.08 -14.00 -17.47
N PRO A 201 -35.78 -15.22 -17.96
CA PRO A 201 -35.39 -15.40 -19.35
C PRO A 201 -36.56 -15.05 -20.29
N GLY A 202 -36.28 -14.31 -21.37
CA GLY A 202 -37.27 -14.02 -22.44
C GLY A 202 -37.72 -12.56 -22.58
N LEU A 203 -37.15 -11.61 -21.82
CA LEU A 203 -37.43 -10.18 -21.96
C LEU A 203 -36.49 -9.54 -23.01
N THR A 204 -36.95 -8.49 -23.69
CA THR A 204 -36.09 -7.73 -24.63
C THR A 204 -35.00 -6.99 -23.84
N HIS A 205 -33.80 -6.85 -24.41
CA HIS A 205 -32.67 -6.16 -23.77
C HIS A 205 -33.01 -4.76 -23.23
N ASN A 206 -33.85 -4.00 -23.95
CA ASN A 206 -34.32 -2.68 -23.50
C ASN A 206 -35.20 -2.75 -22.25
N GLN A 207 -36.02 -3.81 -22.10
CA GLN A 207 -36.88 -3.98 -20.93
C GLN A 207 -36.04 -4.31 -19.68
N TYR A 208 -34.96 -5.09 -19.82
CA TYR A 208 -34.00 -5.29 -18.73
C TYR A 208 -33.32 -3.97 -18.36
N LYS A 209 -32.89 -3.16 -19.34
CA LYS A 209 -32.31 -1.83 -19.07
C LYS A 209 -33.26 -0.91 -18.30
N ASP A 210 -34.55 -0.89 -18.66
CA ASP A 210 -35.56 -0.10 -17.94
C ASP A 210 -35.79 -0.60 -16.51
N MET A 211 -35.72 -1.92 -16.29
CA MET A 211 -35.85 -2.53 -14.97
C MET A 211 -34.62 -2.28 -14.10
N VAL A 212 -33.42 -2.44 -14.66
CA VAL A 212 -32.14 -2.07 -14.05
C VAL A 212 -32.12 -0.58 -13.69
N TRP A 213 -32.60 0.30 -14.58
CA TRP A 213 -32.70 1.74 -14.31
C TRP A 213 -33.68 2.05 -13.16
N LYS A 214 -34.81 1.34 -13.06
CA LYS A 214 -35.76 1.48 -11.95
C LYS A 214 -35.17 1.00 -10.62
N LEU A 215 -34.47 -0.13 -10.63
CA LEU A 215 -33.76 -0.65 -9.45
C LEU A 215 -32.65 0.30 -9.03
N TRP A 216 -31.81 0.72 -9.97
CA TRP A 216 -30.70 1.62 -9.73
C TRP A 216 -31.12 2.98 -9.16
N LYS A 217 -32.26 3.55 -9.59
CA LYS A 217 -32.82 4.77 -8.97
C LYS A 217 -33.11 4.60 -7.48
N LYS A 218 -33.41 3.38 -7.02
CA LYS A 218 -33.68 3.04 -5.61
C LYS A 218 -32.45 2.47 -4.89
N SER A 219 -31.45 1.99 -5.63
CA SER A 219 -30.25 1.38 -5.07
C SER A 219 -29.40 2.39 -4.29
N PRO A 220 -28.68 1.93 -3.24
CA PRO A 220 -27.72 2.74 -2.49
C PRO A 220 -26.48 3.12 -3.32
N ASP A 221 -26.24 2.43 -4.43
CA ASP A 221 -25.14 2.68 -5.36
C ASP A 221 -25.37 3.89 -6.28
N ASN A 222 -26.57 4.48 -6.25
CA ASN A 222 -26.81 5.74 -6.91
C ASN A 222 -26.21 6.89 -6.06
N PRO A 223 -25.19 7.62 -6.57
CA PRO A 223 -24.57 8.71 -5.84
C PRO A 223 -25.55 9.83 -5.45
N LEU A 224 -26.71 9.93 -6.11
CA LEU A 224 -27.79 10.85 -5.74
C LEU A 224 -28.52 10.44 -4.46
N ASN A 225 -28.62 9.13 -4.16
CA ASN A 225 -29.24 8.61 -2.95
C ASN A 225 -28.28 8.69 -1.75
N GLN A 226 -26.98 8.51 -1.97
CA GLN A 226 -25.95 8.66 -0.94
C GLN A 226 -25.91 10.08 -0.34
N CYS A 227 -26.16 11.10 -1.17
CA CYS A 227 -26.25 12.49 -0.73
C CYS A 227 -27.49 12.80 0.14
N ASN A 228 -28.50 11.93 0.12
CA ASN A 228 -29.73 12.06 0.93
C ASN A 228 -29.66 11.19 2.20
N ILE A 229 -29.02 10.03 2.13
CA ILE A 229 -28.82 9.13 3.28
C ILE A 229 -27.93 9.78 4.34
N SER A 230 -26.87 10.51 3.95
CA SER A 230 -26.04 11.26 4.91
C SER A 230 -26.82 12.36 5.65
N LYS A 231 -27.90 12.90 5.04
CA LYS A 231 -28.78 13.90 5.66
C LYS A 231 -29.83 13.29 6.58
N SER A 232 -30.29 12.07 6.30
CA SER A 232 -31.31 11.39 7.14
C SER A 232 -30.71 10.76 8.40
N VAL A 233 -29.46 10.26 8.33
CA VAL A 233 -28.75 9.72 9.50
C VAL A 233 -28.43 10.83 10.50
N GLY A 234 -28.07 12.03 10.04
CA GLY A 234 -27.86 13.18 10.92
C GLY A 234 -29.11 13.56 11.71
N LYS A 235 -30.30 13.60 11.08
CA LYS A 235 -31.57 13.95 11.74
C LYS A 235 -32.07 12.89 12.72
N SER A 236 -31.92 11.62 12.38
CA SER A 236 -32.34 10.52 13.27
C SER A 236 -31.44 10.37 14.50
N GLN A 237 -30.16 10.73 14.41
CA GLN A 237 -29.29 10.80 15.60
C GLN A 237 -29.61 11.99 16.50
N VAL A 238 -29.92 13.18 15.98
CA VAL A 238 -30.31 14.30 16.87
C VAL A 238 -31.68 14.10 17.53
N GLU A 239 -32.67 13.50 16.86
CA GLU A 239 -33.96 13.19 17.51
C GLU A 239 -33.81 12.11 18.60
N ASN A 240 -33.01 11.06 18.37
CA ASN A 240 -32.75 10.05 19.40
C ASN A 240 -31.89 10.57 20.55
N PHE A 241 -31.01 11.55 20.32
CA PHE A 241 -30.23 12.18 21.39
C PHE A 241 -31.10 13.14 22.22
N PHE A 242 -31.98 13.91 21.59
CA PHE A 242 -32.92 14.79 22.30
C PHE A 242 -33.96 14.01 23.11
N SER A 243 -34.46 12.88 22.61
CA SER A 243 -35.41 12.04 23.35
C SER A 243 -34.79 11.35 24.58
N LYS A 244 -33.47 11.21 24.63
CA LYS A 244 -32.75 10.54 25.73
C LYS A 244 -32.21 11.50 26.81
N ILE A 245 -32.37 12.80 26.61
CA ILE A 245 -32.02 13.87 27.57
C ILE A 245 -33.27 14.41 28.29
N VAL A 246 -34.48 14.10 27.79
CA VAL A 246 -35.76 14.59 28.31
C VAL A 246 -36.47 13.56 29.21
N GLU A 247 -35.84 12.41 29.47
CA GLU A 247 -36.24 11.42 30.49
C GLU A 247 -35.25 11.45 31.66
#